data_AF-A0A329T0E3-F1
#
_entry.id   AF-A0A329T0E3-F1
#
_cell.length_a   1.000
_cell.length_b   1.000
_cell.length_c   1.000
_cell.angle_alpha   90.00
_cell.angle_beta   90.00
_cell.angle_gamma   90.00
#
_symmetry.space_group_name_H-M   'P 1'
#
loop_
_entity.id
_entity.type
_entity.pdbx_description
1 polymer ?
#
loop_
_entity_poly.entity_id
_entity_poly.type
_entity_poly.pdbx_seq_one_letter_code
_entity_poly.pdbx_strand_id
1 'polypeptide(L)'
;MQVVSFTIGTRVAPIVATTVVIATLITCVSLTKAKDIYLGGLAWPYFSDTGRDAPGYSVFCVGLSIVAIALILTWLANYQFQLELVDKESQENADNLYGKSIRKYCEIVRVLGVFSAVGLPVLAFFSTTSYPDVHKYAAYWFFVLEAIALVLNTVVSLKLSRLLTAGTSYCMPESEDSPSTKNVFNPWIVSKSSFKRTFYIQLVFTTLFWIGFLLYIPIGLALVDEFQRLSIEDCLDLDLGDKYCTDTMKLNDTETVLWNYNNAHGLNQMRSASQLACILTLVGYSMSFLSHNSESLQDDAV
;
A
#
# COMPACT_ATOMS: atom_id res chain seq x y z
N MET A 1 -8.39 15.04 -23.58
CA MET A 1 -8.66 13.69 -23.02
C MET A 1 -7.57 13.23 -22.05
N GLN A 2 -6.27 13.45 -22.32
CA GLN A 2 -5.15 13.15 -21.40
C GLN A 2 -5.26 13.80 -20.01
N VAL A 3 -5.67 15.07 -19.93
CA VAL A 3 -5.76 15.84 -18.66
C VAL A 3 -6.75 15.24 -17.65
N VAL A 4 -7.86 14.67 -18.14
CA VAL A 4 -8.89 14.05 -17.30
C VAL A 4 -8.38 12.73 -16.72
N SER A 5 -7.74 11.89 -17.53
CA SER A 5 -7.13 10.63 -17.09
C SER A 5 -6.04 10.84 -16.04
N PHE A 6 -5.26 11.91 -16.19
CA PHE A 6 -4.17 12.25 -15.26
C PHE A 6 -4.69 12.69 -13.88
N THR A 7 -5.73 13.53 -13.84
CA THR A 7 -6.35 14.00 -12.59
C THR A 7 -7.01 12.86 -11.82
N ILE A 8 -7.68 11.94 -12.54
CA ILE A 8 -8.31 10.76 -11.94
C ILE A 8 -7.27 9.85 -11.28
N GLY A 9 -6.17 9.56 -11.95
CA GLY A 9 -5.16 8.64 -11.43
C GLY A 9 -4.24 9.22 -10.36
N THR A 10 -3.92 10.52 -10.40
CA THR A 10 -2.98 11.14 -9.44
C THR A 10 -3.64 11.69 -8.19
N ARG A 11 -4.92 12.10 -8.25
CA ARG A 11 -5.63 12.71 -7.11
C ARG A 11 -6.78 11.86 -6.62
N VAL A 12 -7.67 11.42 -7.52
CA VAL A 12 -8.90 10.73 -7.12
C VAL A 12 -8.59 9.30 -6.68
N ALA A 13 -7.80 8.55 -7.45
CA ALA A 13 -7.54 7.14 -7.17
C ALA A 13 -6.83 6.90 -5.80
N PRO A 14 -5.79 7.65 -5.40
CA PRO A 14 -5.18 7.49 -4.08
C PRO A 14 -6.14 7.82 -2.92
N ILE A 15 -6.99 8.85 -3.09
CA ILE A 15 -8.00 9.23 -2.10
C ILE A 15 -9.06 8.13 -1.96
N VAL A 16 -9.53 7.59 -3.09
CA VAL A 16 -10.49 6.48 -3.09
C VAL A 16 -9.87 5.25 -2.44
N ALA A 17 -8.66 4.85 -2.81
CA ALA A 17 -7.96 3.72 -2.20
C ALA A 17 -7.86 3.88 -0.67
N THR A 18 -7.41 5.05 -0.21
CA THR A 18 -7.27 5.39 1.21
C THR A 18 -8.60 5.37 1.95
N THR A 19 -9.62 6.04 1.41
CA THR A 19 -10.92 6.17 2.07
C THR A 19 -11.61 4.82 2.15
N VAL A 20 -11.58 4.05 1.06
CA VAL A 20 -12.23 2.74 0.99
C VAL A 20 -11.52 1.76 1.89
N VAL A 21 -10.18 1.69 1.89
CA VAL A 21 -9.48 0.75 2.77
C VAL A 21 -9.77 1.07 4.24
N ILE A 22 -9.70 2.33 4.66
CA ILE A 22 -10.02 2.74 6.04
C ILE A 22 -11.48 2.39 6.39
N ALA A 23 -12.42 2.71 5.51
CA ALA A 23 -13.84 2.39 5.73
C ALA A 23 -14.07 0.88 5.84
N THR A 24 -13.42 0.07 4.99
CA THR A 24 -13.45 -1.39 5.05
C THR A 24 -12.85 -1.89 6.36
N LEU A 25 -11.68 -1.38 6.77
CA LEU A 25 -11.04 -1.73 8.05
C LEU A 25 -11.99 -1.51 9.23
N ILE A 26 -12.51 -0.29 9.34
CA ILE A 26 -13.39 0.12 10.44
C ILE A 26 -14.68 -0.70 10.43
N THR A 27 -15.29 -0.90 9.26
CA THR A 27 -16.55 -1.63 9.14
C THR A 27 -16.38 -3.10 9.50
N CYS A 28 -15.35 -3.78 8.99
CA CYS A 28 -15.08 -5.18 9.34
C CYS A 28 -14.84 -5.32 10.84
N VAL A 29 -13.97 -4.51 11.44
CA VAL A 29 -13.70 -4.55 12.90
C VAL A 29 -14.98 -4.28 13.70
N SER A 30 -15.78 -3.29 13.31
CA SER A 30 -17.03 -2.95 14.01
C SER A 30 -18.04 -4.09 13.95
N LEU A 31 -18.22 -4.73 12.78
CA LEU A 31 -19.10 -5.88 12.62
C LEU A 31 -18.64 -7.08 13.44
N THR A 32 -17.34 -7.36 13.42
CA THR A 32 -16.74 -8.44 14.20
C THR A 32 -16.96 -8.23 15.70
N LYS A 33 -16.74 -7.01 16.21
CA LYS A 33 -16.98 -6.67 17.61
C LYS A 33 -18.46 -6.70 17.98
N ALA A 34 -19.34 -6.22 17.11
CA ALA A 34 -20.78 -6.19 17.37
C ALA A 34 -21.42 -7.59 17.39
N LYS A 35 -20.82 -8.56 16.70
CA LYS A 35 -21.30 -9.95 16.63
C LYS A 35 -20.51 -10.94 17.50
N ASP A 36 -19.57 -10.44 18.28
CA ASP A 36 -18.64 -11.23 19.09
C ASP A 36 -17.97 -12.37 18.30
N ILE A 37 -17.52 -12.04 17.08
CA ILE A 37 -16.87 -13.01 16.20
C ILE A 37 -15.47 -13.31 16.74
N TYR A 38 -15.16 -14.61 16.87
CA TYR A 38 -13.85 -15.07 17.32
C TYR A 38 -12.74 -14.82 16.28
N LEU A 39 -11.67 -14.17 16.74
CA LEU A 39 -10.51 -13.74 15.94
C LEU A 39 -9.18 -14.33 16.42
N GLY A 40 -9.22 -15.57 16.92
CA GLY A 40 -8.02 -16.30 17.30
C GLY A 40 -7.34 -15.84 18.59
N GLY A 41 -8.06 -15.12 19.46
CA GLY A 41 -7.57 -14.74 20.80
C GLY A 41 -6.66 -13.51 20.85
N LEU A 42 -6.40 -12.84 19.72
CA LEU A 42 -5.52 -11.67 19.66
C LEU A 42 -6.24 -10.37 20.07
N ALA A 43 -5.53 -9.48 20.77
CA ALA A 43 -6.01 -8.15 21.11
C ALA A 43 -6.17 -7.26 19.86
N TRP A 44 -5.18 -7.30 18.96
CA TRP A 44 -5.31 -6.82 17.58
C TRP A 44 -5.31 -8.01 16.62
N PRO A 45 -6.44 -8.31 15.97
CA PRO A 45 -6.58 -9.48 15.12
C PRO A 45 -5.91 -9.28 13.76
N TYR A 46 -5.61 -10.38 13.07
CA TYR A 46 -5.28 -10.30 11.66
C TYR A 46 -6.47 -9.75 10.89
N PHE A 47 -6.21 -8.77 10.01
CA PHE A 47 -7.31 -8.08 9.35
C PHE A 47 -8.11 -9.01 8.44
N SER A 48 -7.45 -10.00 7.84
CA SER A 48 -8.07 -11.06 7.06
C SER A 48 -9.16 -11.83 7.80
N ASP A 49 -9.02 -12.02 9.12
CA ASP A 49 -9.99 -12.76 9.91
C ASP A 49 -11.23 -11.90 10.27
N THR A 50 -11.08 -10.58 10.27
CA THR A 50 -12.23 -9.66 10.48
C THR A 50 -13.20 -9.65 9.29
N GLY A 51 -12.70 -10.00 8.10
CA GLY A 51 -13.47 -10.16 6.86
C GLY A 51 -13.91 -11.60 6.60
N ARG A 52 -13.83 -12.51 7.56
CA ARG A 52 -14.12 -13.93 7.33
C ARG A 52 -15.62 -14.25 7.29
N ASP A 53 -16.38 -13.68 8.23
CA ASP A 53 -17.77 -14.05 8.47
C ASP A 53 -18.76 -13.03 7.90
N ALA A 54 -19.96 -13.46 7.52
CA ALA A 54 -20.97 -12.56 6.97
C ALA A 54 -21.59 -11.64 8.05
N PRO A 55 -21.85 -10.34 7.75
CA PRO A 55 -21.66 -9.67 6.45
C PRO A 55 -20.26 -9.07 6.22
N GLY A 56 -19.34 -9.19 7.18
CA GLY A 56 -17.97 -8.67 7.08
C GLY A 56 -17.22 -9.17 5.84
N TYR A 57 -17.45 -10.42 5.44
CA TYR A 57 -16.92 -11.00 4.21
C TYR A 57 -17.29 -10.21 2.95
N SER A 58 -18.56 -9.84 2.77
CA SER A 58 -18.97 -9.07 1.61
C SER A 58 -18.34 -7.67 1.60
N VAL A 59 -18.23 -7.03 2.76
CA VAL A 59 -17.58 -5.72 2.91
C VAL A 59 -16.10 -5.81 2.57
N PHE A 60 -15.42 -6.86 3.02
CA PHE A 60 -14.01 -7.11 2.75
C PHE A 60 -13.74 -7.34 1.26
N CYS A 61 -14.53 -8.20 0.61
CA CYS A 61 -14.44 -8.48 -0.82
C CYS A 61 -14.66 -7.24 -1.69
N VAL A 62 -15.73 -6.48 -1.43
CA VAL A 62 -16.04 -5.25 -2.19
C VAL A 62 -14.97 -4.20 -1.94
N GLY A 63 -14.60 -3.99 -0.68
CA GLY A 63 -13.60 -3.01 -0.27
C GLY A 63 -12.26 -3.23 -0.95
N LEU A 64 -11.68 -4.43 -0.80
CA LEU A 64 -10.37 -4.76 -1.37
C LEU A 64 -10.37 -4.80 -2.90
N SER A 65 -11.51 -5.13 -3.53
CA SER A 65 -11.65 -5.04 -4.99
C SER A 65 -11.59 -3.59 -5.49
N ILE A 66 -12.29 -2.67 -4.82
CA ILE A 66 -12.26 -1.24 -5.15
C ILE A 66 -10.85 -0.67 -4.92
N VAL A 67 -10.23 -1.02 -3.79
CA VAL A 67 -8.85 -0.61 -3.47
C VAL A 67 -7.88 -1.10 -4.54
N ALA A 68 -7.99 -2.34 -5.00
CA ALA A 68 -7.13 -2.88 -6.05
C ALA A 68 -7.22 -2.07 -7.35
N ILE A 69 -8.44 -1.77 -7.81
CA ILE A 69 -8.65 -0.94 -9.01
C ILE A 69 -8.03 0.44 -8.81
N ALA A 70 -8.26 1.06 -7.66
CA ALA A 70 -7.72 2.38 -7.34
C ALA A 70 -6.17 2.38 -7.27
N LEU A 71 -5.56 1.33 -6.72
CA LEU A 71 -4.09 1.16 -6.70
C LEU A 71 -3.52 0.97 -8.10
N ILE A 72 -4.17 0.18 -8.96
CA ILE A 72 -3.76 0.02 -10.37
C ILE A 72 -3.75 1.38 -11.07
N LEU A 73 -4.82 2.16 -10.93
CA LEU A 73 -4.89 3.51 -11.50
C LEU A 73 -3.80 4.44 -10.95
N THR A 74 -3.53 4.35 -9.65
CA THR A 74 -2.47 5.13 -8.97
C THR A 74 -1.09 4.79 -9.54
N TRP A 75 -0.76 3.51 -9.68
CA TRP A 75 0.52 3.06 -10.22
C TRP A 75 0.71 3.45 -11.69
N LEU A 76 -0.35 3.36 -12.50
CA LEU A 76 -0.32 3.81 -13.89
C LEU A 76 -0.10 5.33 -13.99
N ALA A 77 -0.77 6.11 -13.14
CA ALA A 77 -0.62 7.56 -13.14
C ALA A 77 0.75 8.01 -12.63
N ASN A 78 1.27 7.36 -11.59
CA ASN A 78 2.62 7.59 -11.11
C ASN A 78 3.67 7.33 -12.20
N TYR A 79 3.52 6.23 -12.94
CA TYR A 79 4.40 5.92 -14.07
C TYR A 79 4.35 7.01 -15.15
N GLN A 80 3.16 7.44 -15.57
CA GLN A 80 3.00 8.51 -16.55
C GLN A 80 3.67 9.81 -16.09
N PHE A 81 3.41 10.22 -14.84
CA PHE A 81 4.02 11.41 -14.26
C PHE A 81 5.56 11.33 -14.24
N GLN A 82 6.12 10.21 -13.79
CA GLN A 82 7.57 10.03 -13.74
C GLN A 82 8.20 10.01 -15.13
N LEU A 83 7.53 9.44 -16.14
CA LEU A 83 8.01 9.46 -17.52
C LEU A 83 8.02 10.86 -18.11
N GLU A 84 6.93 11.60 -17.99
CA GLU A 84 6.82 12.97 -18.53
C GLU A 84 7.93 13.86 -17.95
N LEU A 85 8.22 13.69 -16.65
CA LEU A 85 9.28 14.43 -15.98
C LEU A 85 10.68 14.03 -16.47
N VAL A 86 10.92 12.73 -16.68
CA VAL A 86 12.20 12.25 -17.25
C VAL A 86 12.38 12.75 -18.69
N ASP A 87 11.31 12.78 -19.48
CA ASP A 87 11.36 13.19 -20.88
C ASP A 87 11.62 14.71 -21.00
N LYS A 88 10.98 15.53 -20.15
CA LYS A 88 11.22 16.99 -20.10
C LYS A 88 12.69 17.30 -19.79
N GLU A 89 13.25 16.68 -18.76
CA GLU A 89 14.64 16.96 -18.34
C GLU A 89 15.70 16.31 -19.26
N SER A 90 15.36 15.20 -19.94
CA SER A 90 16.25 14.55 -20.89
C SER A 90 16.36 15.30 -22.22
N GLN A 91 15.34 16.08 -22.62
CA GLN A 91 15.42 16.93 -23.81
C GLN A 91 16.41 18.09 -23.62
N GLU A 92 16.55 18.58 -22.39
CA GLU A 92 17.48 19.67 -22.06
C GLU A 92 18.94 19.20 -21.94
N ASN A 93 19.18 17.89 -21.75
CA ASN A 93 20.51 17.32 -21.55
C ASN A 93 20.75 16.09 -22.45
N ALA A 94 21.25 16.31 -23.67
CA ALA A 94 21.32 15.33 -24.77
C ALA A 94 22.15 14.04 -24.51
N ASP A 95 23.03 14.00 -23.49
CA ASP A 95 23.96 12.88 -23.24
C ASP A 95 23.57 11.96 -22.06
N ASN A 96 22.33 12.03 -21.58
CA ASN A 96 21.97 11.46 -20.28
C ASN A 96 21.68 9.93 -20.31
N LEU A 97 22.73 9.11 -20.21
CA LEU A 97 22.66 7.68 -19.81
C LEU A 97 21.80 7.47 -18.55
N TYR A 98 21.71 8.49 -17.69
CA TYR A 98 20.91 8.51 -16.47
C TYR A 98 19.39 8.39 -16.74
N GLY A 99 18.87 9.07 -17.77
CA GLY A 99 17.44 9.06 -18.13
C GLY A 99 16.95 7.68 -18.58
N LYS A 100 17.76 6.97 -19.39
CA LYS A 100 17.47 5.59 -19.82
C LYS A 100 17.39 4.62 -18.63
N SER A 101 18.25 4.80 -17.62
CA SER A 101 18.19 4.00 -16.40
C SER A 101 16.89 4.27 -15.65
N ILE A 102 16.57 5.54 -15.36
CA ILE A 102 15.35 5.91 -14.62
C ILE A 102 14.09 5.37 -15.30
N ARG A 103 13.97 5.52 -16.62
CA ARG A 103 12.84 5.01 -17.40
C ARG A 103 12.60 3.51 -17.19
N LYS A 104 13.66 2.69 -17.17
CA LYS A 104 13.57 1.25 -16.87
C LYS A 104 13.06 0.98 -15.45
N TYR A 105 13.55 1.72 -14.46
CA TYR A 105 13.06 1.59 -13.09
C TYR A 105 11.57 1.96 -12.98
N CYS A 106 11.13 3.03 -13.62
CA CYS A 106 9.71 3.42 -13.66
C CYS A 106 8.84 2.31 -14.25
N GLU A 107 9.29 1.67 -15.33
CA GLU A 107 8.57 0.57 -15.98
C GLU A 107 8.47 -0.67 -15.06
N ILE A 108 9.56 -1.05 -14.40
CA ILE A 108 9.57 -2.15 -13.43
C ILE A 108 8.61 -1.84 -12.27
N VAL A 109 8.67 -0.63 -11.71
CA VAL A 109 7.78 -0.19 -10.63
C VAL A 109 6.32 -0.29 -11.04
N ARG A 110 5.98 0.19 -12.24
CA ARG A 110 4.61 0.09 -12.79
C ARG A 110 4.16 -1.36 -12.84
N VAL A 111 4.97 -2.25 -13.42
CA VAL A 111 4.61 -3.67 -13.57
C VAL A 111 4.40 -4.31 -12.21
N LEU A 112 5.34 -4.11 -11.28
CA LEU A 112 5.24 -4.69 -9.94
C LEU A 112 4.03 -4.16 -9.16
N GLY A 113 3.80 -2.85 -9.16
CA GLY A 113 2.68 -2.24 -8.42
C GLY A 113 1.30 -2.55 -9.01
N VAL A 114 1.18 -2.67 -10.33
CA VAL A 114 -0.08 -3.12 -10.95
C VAL A 114 -0.33 -4.60 -10.65
N PHE A 115 0.71 -5.42 -10.70
CA PHE A 115 0.59 -6.86 -10.51
C PHE A 115 0.42 -7.27 -9.05
N SER A 116 1.00 -6.52 -8.11
CA SER A 116 0.79 -6.68 -6.67
C SER A 116 -0.69 -6.52 -6.33
N ALA A 117 -1.34 -5.47 -6.85
CA ALA A 117 -2.72 -5.10 -6.53
C ALA A 117 -3.75 -6.20 -6.84
N VAL A 118 -3.46 -7.11 -7.78
CA VAL A 118 -4.29 -8.29 -8.08
C VAL A 118 -4.39 -9.26 -6.88
N GLY A 119 -3.38 -9.27 -5.99
CA GLY A 119 -3.41 -10.09 -4.79
C GLY A 119 -4.52 -9.69 -3.80
N LEU A 120 -4.95 -8.43 -3.79
CA LEU A 120 -5.99 -7.93 -2.88
C LEU A 120 -7.37 -8.57 -3.10
N PRO A 121 -7.96 -8.59 -4.32
CA PRO A 121 -9.24 -9.27 -4.52
C PRO A 121 -9.08 -10.78 -4.32
N VAL A 122 -7.96 -11.38 -4.74
CA VAL A 122 -7.73 -12.82 -4.55
C VAL A 122 -7.75 -13.17 -3.05
N LEU A 123 -6.97 -12.48 -2.22
CA LEU A 123 -7.00 -12.75 -0.77
C LEU A 123 -8.36 -12.43 -0.14
N ALA A 124 -9.14 -11.51 -0.72
CA ALA A 124 -10.47 -11.19 -0.22
C ALA A 124 -11.49 -12.30 -0.50
N PHE A 125 -11.57 -12.76 -1.75
CA PHE A 125 -12.52 -13.78 -2.18
C PHE A 125 -12.21 -15.16 -1.59
N PHE A 126 -10.93 -15.51 -1.51
CA PHE A 126 -10.47 -16.76 -0.93
C PHE A 126 -10.27 -16.57 0.58
N SER A 127 -11.28 -16.89 1.39
CA SER A 127 -11.27 -16.66 2.85
C SER A 127 -10.24 -17.54 3.58
N THR A 128 -9.85 -17.12 4.79
CA THR A 128 -8.90 -17.84 5.66
C THR A 128 -9.43 -19.20 6.15
N THR A 129 -10.72 -19.46 6.00
CA THR A 129 -11.38 -20.72 6.40
C THR A 129 -11.55 -21.69 5.25
N SER A 130 -12.09 -21.23 4.12
CA SER A 130 -12.40 -22.10 2.99
C SER A 130 -11.17 -22.40 2.13
N TYR A 131 -10.26 -21.43 2.00
CA TYR A 131 -9.09 -21.53 1.12
C TYR A 131 -7.83 -20.93 1.77
N PRO A 132 -7.40 -21.46 2.94
CA PRO A 132 -6.33 -20.86 3.75
C PRO A 132 -5.00 -20.69 2.99
N ASP A 133 -4.63 -21.65 2.15
CA ASP A 133 -3.39 -21.57 1.38
C ASP A 133 -3.45 -20.51 0.27
N VAL A 134 -4.56 -20.46 -0.48
CA VAL A 134 -4.75 -19.46 -1.53
C VAL A 134 -4.76 -18.07 -0.93
N HIS A 135 -5.47 -17.87 0.19
CA HIS A 135 -5.49 -16.62 0.94
C HIS A 135 -4.07 -16.17 1.32
N LYS A 136 -3.33 -17.08 1.97
CA LYS A 136 -1.97 -16.85 2.47
C LYS A 136 -1.01 -16.48 1.32
N TYR A 137 -1.00 -17.25 0.24
CA TYR A 137 -0.12 -16.97 -0.90
C TYR A 137 -0.52 -15.69 -1.63
N ALA A 138 -1.81 -15.35 -1.73
CA ALA A 138 -2.27 -14.09 -2.30
C ALA A 138 -1.86 -12.88 -1.43
N ALA A 139 -1.87 -13.02 -0.11
CA ALA A 139 -1.33 -12.02 0.79
C ALA A 139 0.18 -11.83 0.59
N TYR A 140 0.95 -12.92 0.52
CA TYR A 140 2.39 -12.84 0.26
C TYR A 140 2.69 -12.21 -1.10
N TRP A 141 1.94 -12.60 -2.13
CA TRP A 141 2.02 -12.02 -3.45
C TRP A 141 1.87 -10.50 -3.41
N PHE A 142 0.79 -10.00 -2.80
CA PHE A 142 0.55 -8.57 -2.66
C PHE A 142 1.70 -7.90 -1.89
N PHE A 143 1.97 -8.33 -0.65
CA PHE A 143 2.91 -7.64 0.22
C PHE A 143 4.35 -7.68 -0.30
N VAL A 144 4.83 -8.80 -0.84
CA VAL A 144 6.20 -8.93 -1.36
C VAL A 144 6.40 -8.07 -2.60
N LEU A 145 5.49 -8.16 -3.57
CA LEU A 145 5.60 -7.36 -4.80
C LEU A 145 5.46 -5.86 -4.51
N GLU A 146 4.54 -5.49 -3.63
CA GLU A 146 4.35 -4.11 -3.20
C GLU A 146 5.58 -3.58 -2.44
N ALA A 147 6.20 -4.39 -1.58
CA ALA A 147 7.43 -4.01 -0.88
C ALA A 147 8.55 -3.64 -1.85
N ILE A 148 8.75 -4.47 -2.88
CA ILE A 148 9.75 -4.22 -3.92
C ILE A 148 9.37 -2.98 -4.73
N ALA A 149 8.10 -2.83 -5.12
CA ALA A 149 7.61 -1.68 -5.86
C ALA A 149 7.84 -0.36 -5.10
N LEU A 150 7.55 -0.30 -3.80
CA LEU A 150 7.77 0.87 -2.95
C LEU A 150 9.24 1.25 -2.85
N VAL A 151 10.12 0.27 -2.61
CA VAL A 151 11.57 0.51 -2.52
C VAL A 151 12.09 1.06 -3.84
N LEU A 152 11.74 0.42 -4.95
CA LEU A 152 12.17 0.87 -6.27
C LEU A 152 11.59 2.24 -6.63
N ASN A 153 10.33 2.51 -6.29
CA ASN A 153 9.70 3.81 -6.53
C ASN A 153 10.38 4.92 -5.71
N THR A 154 10.73 4.65 -4.46
CA THR A 154 11.48 5.59 -3.62
C THR A 154 12.89 5.84 -4.17
N VAL A 155 13.54 4.82 -4.75
CA VAL A 155 14.82 4.99 -5.48
C VAL A 155 14.65 5.83 -6.74
N VAL A 156 13.57 5.63 -7.50
CA VAL A 156 13.24 6.47 -8.67
C VAL A 156 13.07 7.92 -8.23
N SER A 157 12.29 8.18 -7.18
CA SER A 157 12.11 9.52 -6.63
C SER A 157 13.42 10.13 -6.14
N LEU A 158 14.32 9.36 -5.52
CA LEU A 158 15.66 9.86 -5.16
C LEU A 158 16.46 10.28 -6.40
N LYS A 159 16.50 9.41 -7.42
CA LYS A 159 17.24 9.68 -8.67
C LYS A 159 16.68 10.91 -9.38
N LEU A 160 15.36 11.04 -9.44
CA LEU A 160 14.68 12.15 -10.07
C LEU A 160 14.91 13.46 -9.29
N SER A 161 14.92 13.41 -7.95
CA SER A 161 15.24 14.57 -7.11
C SER A 161 16.67 15.06 -7.31
N ARG A 162 17.62 14.14 -7.55
CA ARG A 162 19.01 14.48 -7.84
C ARG A 162 19.15 15.10 -9.22
N LEU A 163 18.45 14.55 -10.21
CA LEU A 163 18.45 15.05 -11.59
C LEU A 163 17.90 16.49 -11.65
N LEU A 164 16.75 16.74 -11.03
CA LEU A 164 16.17 18.09 -10.90
C LEU A 164 17.08 19.07 -10.14
N THR A 165 17.92 18.58 -9.23
CA THR A 165 18.87 19.43 -8.49
C THR A 165 20.10 19.75 -9.33
N ALA A 166 20.58 18.79 -10.12
CA ALA A 166 21.73 18.95 -11.00
C ALA A 166 21.43 19.88 -12.19
N GLY A 167 20.26 19.76 -12.82
CA GLY A 167 19.84 20.67 -13.90
C GLY A 167 19.85 22.15 -13.49
N THR A 168 19.47 22.44 -12.24
CA THR A 168 19.49 23.82 -11.71
C THR A 168 20.91 24.40 -11.58
N SER A 169 21.92 23.56 -11.33
CA SER A 169 23.30 24.04 -11.13
C SER A 169 23.92 24.60 -12.41
N TYR A 170 23.39 24.23 -13.58
CA TYR A 170 23.86 24.71 -14.89
C TYR A 170 23.10 25.95 -15.38
N CYS A 171 21.94 26.28 -14.80
CA CYS A 171 21.09 27.40 -15.22
C CYS A 171 21.23 28.68 -14.35
N MET A 172 22.19 28.73 -13.42
CA MET A 172 22.53 29.96 -12.70
C MET A 172 23.81 30.55 -13.29
N PRO A 173 23.74 31.58 -14.15
CA PRO A 173 24.91 32.39 -14.40
C PRO A 173 25.24 33.16 -13.12
N GLU A 174 26.47 33.06 -12.64
CA GLU A 174 27.07 34.03 -11.73
C GLU A 174 26.88 35.42 -12.35
N SER A 175 25.87 36.15 -11.87
CA SER A 175 25.77 37.58 -12.09
C SER A 175 25.61 38.22 -10.73
N GLU A 176 26.71 38.82 -10.31
CA GLU A 176 26.79 39.75 -9.20
C GLU A 176 25.83 40.94 -9.46
N ASP A 177 25.36 41.49 -8.35
CA ASP A 177 24.71 42.79 -8.17
C ASP A 177 23.19 43.01 -8.45
N SER A 178 22.54 43.41 -7.34
CA SER A 178 21.45 44.41 -7.22
C SER A 178 19.99 43.89 -7.01
N PRO A 179 19.09 44.68 -6.39
CA PRO A 179 18.43 44.28 -5.14
C PRO A 179 16.90 44.10 -5.24
N SER A 180 16.37 43.32 -4.30
CA SER A 180 14.97 43.25 -3.87
C SER A 180 13.87 43.24 -4.93
N THR A 181 13.45 42.05 -5.32
CA THR A 181 12.05 41.76 -5.71
C THR A 181 11.56 40.58 -4.90
N LYS A 182 11.15 40.86 -3.65
CA LYS A 182 10.29 39.95 -2.88
C LYS A 182 8.96 39.86 -3.63
N ASN A 183 8.54 38.64 -3.95
CA ASN A 183 7.22 38.23 -4.46
C ASN A 183 7.06 38.07 -5.99
N VAL A 184 8.04 37.48 -6.68
CA VAL A 184 7.71 36.74 -7.92
C VAL A 184 7.49 35.28 -7.53
N PHE A 185 6.24 34.81 -7.60
CA PHE A 185 5.89 33.41 -7.42
C PHE A 185 6.61 32.62 -8.52
N ASN A 186 7.70 31.94 -8.18
CA ASN A 186 8.49 31.19 -9.17
C ASN A 186 7.99 29.74 -9.16
N PRO A 187 7.22 29.30 -10.18
CA PRO A 187 6.57 27.97 -10.20
C PRO A 187 7.59 26.83 -10.08
N TRP A 188 8.81 27.07 -10.56
CA TRP A 188 9.94 26.15 -10.51
C TRP A 188 10.45 25.87 -9.08
N ILE A 189 10.46 26.88 -8.21
CA ILE A 189 10.86 26.72 -6.80
C ILE A 189 9.78 25.92 -6.03
N VAL A 190 8.51 26.14 -6.36
CA VAL A 190 7.36 25.42 -5.78
C VAL A 190 7.37 23.94 -6.20
N SER A 191 7.63 23.66 -7.49
CA SER A 191 7.74 22.29 -8.03
C SER A 191 8.88 21.50 -7.35
N LYS A 192 10.06 22.10 -7.19
CA LYS A 192 11.23 21.49 -6.53
C LYS A 192 11.01 21.22 -5.04
N SER A 193 10.34 22.14 -4.33
CA SER A 193 9.97 21.96 -2.92
C SER A 193 8.96 20.83 -2.74
N SER A 194 7.96 20.74 -3.63
CA SER A 194 6.97 19.66 -3.60
C SER A 194 7.61 18.29 -3.86
N PHE A 195 8.59 18.21 -4.75
CA PHE A 195 9.26 16.94 -5.06
C PHE A 195 10.15 16.42 -3.92
N LYS A 196 10.91 17.31 -3.26
CA LYS A 196 11.66 16.95 -2.05
C LYS A 196 10.72 16.46 -0.95
N ARG A 197 9.59 17.15 -0.75
CA ARG A 197 8.56 16.72 0.19
C ARG A 197 8.00 15.34 -0.17
N THR A 198 7.64 15.10 -1.42
CA THR A 198 7.19 13.77 -1.90
C THR A 198 8.22 12.70 -1.58
N PHE A 199 9.50 12.94 -1.90
CA PHE A 199 10.58 11.99 -1.61
C PHE A 199 10.70 11.69 -0.11
N TYR A 200 10.68 12.70 0.77
CA TYR A 200 10.75 12.47 2.21
C TYR A 200 9.57 11.69 2.75
N ILE A 201 8.35 11.99 2.29
CA ILE A 201 7.14 11.22 2.64
C ILE A 201 7.32 9.77 2.19
N GLN A 202 7.71 9.54 0.94
CA GLN A 202 7.93 8.20 0.41
C GLN A 202 9.02 7.45 1.17
N LEU A 203 10.12 8.11 1.52
CA LEU A 203 11.21 7.51 2.30
C LEU A 203 10.72 7.07 3.68
N VAL A 204 10.05 7.96 4.42
CA VAL A 204 9.53 7.65 5.76
C VAL A 204 8.57 6.48 5.71
N PHE A 205 7.55 6.53 4.84
CA PHE A 205 6.56 5.47 4.75
C PHE A 205 7.12 4.17 4.18
N THR A 206 8.08 4.21 3.24
CA THR A 206 8.77 3.01 2.75
C THR A 206 9.58 2.36 3.86
N THR A 207 10.32 3.13 4.66
CA THR A 207 11.10 2.59 5.77
C THR A 207 10.21 1.94 6.82
N LEU A 208 9.13 2.62 7.23
CA LEU A 208 8.17 2.08 8.19
C LEU A 208 7.48 0.82 7.64
N PHE A 209 7.05 0.86 6.37
CA PHE A 209 6.48 -0.30 5.69
C PHE A 209 7.46 -1.46 5.66
N TRP A 210 8.73 -1.22 5.33
CA TRP A 210 9.74 -2.28 5.24
C TRP A 210 10.00 -2.94 6.60
N ILE A 211 10.04 -2.16 7.68
CA ILE A 211 10.14 -2.69 9.04
C ILE A 211 8.93 -3.57 9.36
N GLY A 212 7.72 -3.07 9.12
CA GLY A 212 6.49 -3.84 9.32
C GLY A 212 6.45 -5.11 8.47
N PHE A 213 6.85 -5.03 7.21
CA PHE A 213 6.89 -6.16 6.28
C PHE A 213 7.84 -7.24 6.76
N LEU A 214 9.06 -6.87 7.20
CA LEU A 214 10.04 -7.81 7.73
C LEU A 214 9.53 -8.52 8.98
N LEU A 215 8.90 -7.78 9.91
CA LEU A 215 8.32 -8.34 11.13
C LEU A 215 7.11 -9.24 10.83
N TYR A 216 6.27 -8.87 9.86
CA TYR A 216 5.06 -9.60 9.51
C TYR A 216 5.35 -10.94 8.80
N ILE A 217 6.18 -10.92 7.76
CA ILE A 217 6.39 -12.07 6.85
C ILE A 217 7.69 -12.81 7.20
N PRO A 218 8.90 -12.38 6.80
CA PRO A 218 10.09 -13.22 6.90
C PRO A 218 10.50 -13.52 8.35
N ILE A 219 10.48 -12.53 9.25
CA ILE A 219 10.83 -12.74 10.66
C ILE A 219 9.67 -13.43 11.38
N GLY A 220 8.45 -12.91 11.20
CA GLY A 220 7.26 -13.45 11.87
C GLY A 220 7.01 -14.92 11.55
N LEU A 221 7.11 -15.33 10.27
CA LEU A 221 6.92 -16.72 9.88
C LEU A 221 8.08 -17.63 10.27
N ALA A 222 9.31 -17.11 10.34
CA ALA A 222 10.45 -17.91 10.77
C ALA A 222 10.44 -18.23 12.27
N LEU A 223 9.73 -17.41 13.07
CA LEU A 223 9.68 -17.54 14.53
C LEU A 223 8.41 -18.18 15.06
N VAL A 224 7.30 -18.13 14.32
CA VAL A 224 6.01 -18.67 14.78
C VAL A 224 5.97 -20.19 14.59
N ASP A 225 5.56 -20.89 15.66
CA ASP A 225 5.26 -22.32 15.63
C ASP A 225 4.07 -22.63 14.71
N GLU A 226 3.83 -23.91 14.41
CA GLU A 226 2.68 -24.31 13.60
C GLU A 226 1.36 -23.76 14.17
N PHE A 227 0.58 -23.14 13.28
CA PHE A 227 -0.71 -22.58 13.63
C PHE A 227 -1.70 -23.69 14.01
N GLN A 228 -2.36 -23.53 15.16
CA GLN A 228 -3.31 -24.51 15.66
C GLN A 228 -4.74 -24.10 15.30
N ARG A 229 -5.60 -25.10 15.11
CA ARG A 229 -7.04 -24.89 15.01
C ARG A 229 -7.66 -24.78 16.39
N LEU A 230 -8.75 -24.03 16.50
CA LEU A 230 -9.57 -24.03 17.69
C LEU A 230 -10.38 -25.34 17.71
N SER A 231 -10.33 -26.08 18.82
CA SER A 231 -11.14 -27.30 18.96
C SER A 231 -12.63 -26.96 19.04
N ILE A 232 -13.50 -27.92 18.75
CA ILE A 232 -14.96 -27.74 18.92
C ILE A 232 -15.29 -27.51 20.40
N GLU A 233 -14.63 -28.22 21.30
CA GLU A 233 -14.79 -28.06 22.76
C GLU A 233 -14.43 -26.64 23.20
N ASP A 234 -13.23 -26.15 22.84
CA ASP A 234 -12.82 -24.77 23.17
C ASP A 234 -13.75 -23.73 22.54
N CYS A 235 -14.29 -24.00 21.35
CA CYS A 235 -15.24 -23.11 20.67
C CYS A 235 -16.55 -22.98 21.45
N LEU A 236 -17.05 -24.10 22.01
CA LEU A 236 -18.26 -24.12 22.83
C LEU A 236 -18.01 -23.50 24.22
N ASP A 237 -16.82 -23.72 24.79
CA ASP A 237 -16.43 -23.12 26.07
C ASP A 237 -16.30 -21.58 25.99
N LEU A 238 -16.02 -21.05 24.80
CA LEU A 238 -16.03 -19.63 24.49
C LEU A 238 -17.43 -19.06 24.21
N ASP A 239 -18.50 -19.86 24.33
CA ASP A 239 -19.90 -19.50 24.09
C ASP A 239 -20.16 -18.87 22.71
N LEU A 240 -19.44 -19.35 21.69
CA LEU A 240 -19.55 -18.83 20.31
C LEU A 240 -20.79 -19.35 19.57
N GLY A 241 -21.56 -20.21 20.21
CA GLY A 241 -22.82 -20.78 19.73
C GLY A 241 -22.68 -22.19 19.15
N ASP A 242 -23.57 -23.10 19.59
CA ASP A 242 -23.53 -24.52 19.22
C ASP A 242 -23.47 -24.75 17.72
N LYS A 243 -24.45 -24.20 16.98
CA LYS A 243 -24.52 -24.34 15.52
C LYS A 243 -23.32 -23.70 14.81
N TYR A 244 -22.74 -22.67 15.40
CA TYR A 244 -21.57 -22.03 14.82
C TYR A 244 -20.35 -22.95 14.91
N CYS A 245 -20.10 -23.54 16.08
CA CYS A 245 -18.97 -24.44 16.32
C CYS A 245 -19.13 -25.82 15.67
N THR A 246 -20.31 -26.42 15.74
CA THR A 246 -20.52 -27.83 15.34
C THR A 246 -20.99 -28.03 13.90
N ASP A 247 -21.37 -26.96 13.20
CA ASP A 247 -21.90 -27.03 11.83
C ASP A 247 -21.21 -25.98 10.94
N THR A 248 -21.35 -24.69 11.27
CA THR A 248 -20.89 -23.58 10.42
C THR A 248 -19.36 -23.55 10.24
N MET A 249 -18.62 -23.75 11.34
CA MET A 249 -17.16 -23.69 11.38
C MET A 249 -16.52 -25.06 11.57
N LYS A 250 -17.27 -26.16 11.39
CA LYS A 250 -16.75 -27.50 11.58
C LYS A 250 -15.73 -27.86 10.49
N LEU A 251 -14.52 -28.27 10.89
CA LEU A 251 -13.53 -28.85 9.98
C LEU A 251 -13.61 -30.38 9.99
N ASN A 252 -13.62 -30.96 11.20
CA ASN A 252 -13.75 -32.39 11.45
C ASN A 252 -14.51 -32.61 12.78
N ASP A 253 -14.55 -33.81 13.33
CA ASP A 253 -15.31 -34.10 14.56
C ASP A 253 -14.70 -33.51 15.84
N THR A 254 -13.47 -32.99 15.78
CA THR A 254 -12.74 -32.45 16.95
C THR A 254 -12.33 -30.99 16.79
N GLU A 255 -12.17 -30.51 15.56
CA GLU A 255 -11.60 -29.20 15.25
C GLU A 255 -12.53 -28.35 14.39
N THR A 256 -12.39 -27.05 14.58
CA THR A 256 -13.02 -26.03 13.73
C THR A 256 -12.05 -25.53 12.66
N VAL A 257 -12.57 -24.83 11.66
CA VAL A 257 -11.77 -24.06 10.69
C VAL A 257 -11.19 -22.78 11.30
N LEU A 258 -11.52 -22.44 12.55
CA LEU A 258 -11.03 -21.24 13.22
C LEU A 258 -9.58 -21.43 13.65
N TRP A 259 -8.76 -20.41 13.46
CA TRP A 259 -7.38 -20.41 13.95
C TRP A 259 -7.33 -20.01 15.41
N ASN A 260 -6.45 -20.65 16.18
CA ASN A 260 -6.12 -20.29 17.55
C ASN A 260 -4.67 -19.79 17.61
N TYR A 261 -4.48 -18.51 17.96
CA TYR A 261 -3.16 -17.87 17.98
C TYR A 261 -2.55 -17.77 19.38
N ASN A 262 -3.14 -18.43 20.39
CA ASN A 262 -2.73 -18.32 21.78
C ASN A 262 -1.39 -19.03 22.10
N ASN A 263 -1.03 -20.08 21.35
CA ASN A 263 0.20 -20.88 21.57
C ASN A 263 1.49 -20.03 21.56
N ALA A 264 1.54 -19.01 20.70
CA ALA A 264 2.62 -18.03 20.60
C ALA A 264 2.05 -16.61 20.56
N HIS A 265 1.17 -16.30 21.53
CA HIS A 265 0.36 -15.06 21.53
C HIS A 265 1.19 -13.80 21.23
N GLY A 266 2.34 -13.62 21.88
CA GLY A 266 3.19 -12.44 21.66
C GLY A 266 3.70 -12.30 20.22
N LEU A 267 4.10 -13.42 19.59
CA LEU A 267 4.58 -13.41 18.20
C LEU A 267 3.44 -13.18 17.22
N ASN A 268 2.30 -13.86 17.41
CA ASN A 268 1.12 -13.67 16.56
C ASN A 268 0.57 -12.25 16.69
N GLN A 269 0.60 -11.67 17.89
CA GLN A 269 0.19 -10.29 18.14
C GLN A 269 1.12 -9.28 17.47
N MET A 270 2.43 -9.53 17.48
CA MET A 270 3.42 -8.71 16.77
C MET A 270 3.22 -8.78 15.26
N ARG A 271 2.93 -9.96 14.71
CA ARG A 271 2.65 -10.14 13.28
C ARG A 271 1.38 -9.47 12.82
N SER A 272 0.28 -9.61 13.57
CA SER A 272 -0.98 -8.94 13.22
C SER A 272 -0.86 -7.41 13.33
N ALA A 273 -0.17 -6.91 14.35
CA ALA A 273 0.13 -5.47 14.46
C ALA A 273 1.02 -4.98 13.32
N SER A 274 2.00 -5.79 12.90
CA SER A 274 2.88 -5.47 11.77
C SER A 274 2.13 -5.48 10.44
N GLN A 275 1.17 -6.39 10.24
CA GLN A 275 0.25 -6.37 9.09
C GLN A 275 -0.53 -5.05 9.03
N LEU A 276 -1.12 -4.62 10.15
CA LEU A 276 -1.84 -3.35 10.23
C LEU A 276 -0.91 -2.17 9.94
N ALA A 277 0.31 -2.17 10.49
CA ALA A 277 1.31 -1.15 10.22
C ALA A 277 1.66 -1.06 8.72
N CYS A 278 1.79 -2.20 8.02
CA CYS A 278 1.98 -2.22 6.57
C CYS A 278 0.80 -1.56 5.83
N ILE A 279 -0.44 -1.86 6.22
CA ILE A 279 -1.63 -1.27 5.58
C ILE A 279 -1.66 0.26 5.80
N LEU A 280 -1.45 0.71 7.05
CA LEU A 280 -1.47 2.14 7.38
C LEU A 280 -0.33 2.92 6.71
N THR A 281 0.84 2.30 6.59
CA THR A 281 1.98 2.91 5.89
C THR A 281 1.78 2.96 4.39
N LEU A 282 1.12 1.98 3.78
CA LEU A 282 0.68 2.06 2.37
C LEU A 282 -0.32 3.20 2.14
N VAL A 283 -1.29 3.35 3.05
CA VAL A 283 -2.22 4.49 3.02
C VAL A 283 -1.45 5.81 3.05
N GLY A 284 -0.54 5.97 4.03
CA GLY A 284 0.30 7.16 4.13
C GLY A 284 1.20 7.36 2.92
N TYR A 285 1.75 6.29 2.35
CA TYR A 285 2.55 6.34 1.13
C TYR A 285 1.73 6.84 -0.06
N SER A 286 0.47 6.40 -0.19
CA SER A 286 -0.41 6.82 -1.29
C SER A 286 -0.67 8.34 -1.28
N MET A 287 -0.65 8.96 -0.10
CA MET A 287 -0.77 10.42 0.03
C MET A 287 0.43 11.17 -0.58
N SER A 288 1.58 10.51 -0.77
CA SER A 288 2.72 11.09 -1.48
C SER A 288 2.43 11.37 -2.95
N PHE A 289 1.48 10.65 -3.56
CA PHE A 289 1.08 10.91 -4.95
C PHE A 289 0.26 12.20 -5.07
N LEU A 290 -0.39 12.64 -3.99
CA LEU A 290 -1.15 13.89 -3.97
C LEU A 290 -0.26 15.13 -3.96
N SER A 291 1.02 15.00 -3.57
CA SER A 291 1.99 16.10 -3.64
C SER A 291 2.60 16.30 -5.03
N HIS A 292 2.19 15.53 -6.04
CA HIS A 292 2.49 15.84 -7.43
C HIS A 292 1.67 17.06 -7.89
N ASN A 293 2.30 18.24 -7.90
CA ASN A 293 1.67 19.46 -8.41
C ASN A 293 1.61 19.41 -9.94
N SER A 294 0.46 19.06 -10.48
CA SER A 294 0.16 19.07 -11.93
C SER A 294 0.03 20.48 -12.53
N GLU A 295 -0.04 21.53 -11.70
CA GLU A 295 -0.17 22.91 -12.19
C GLU A 295 1.03 23.36 -13.01
N SER A 296 2.24 22.84 -12.75
CA SER A 296 3.44 23.20 -13.51
C SER A 296 3.50 22.59 -14.93
N LEU A 297 2.55 21.74 -15.30
CA LEU A 297 2.42 21.19 -16.66
C LEU A 297 1.30 21.88 -17.46
N GLN A 298 0.49 22.72 -16.82
CA GLN A 298 -0.57 23.48 -17.48
C GLN A 298 -0.07 24.79 -18.11
N ASP A 299 0.99 25.37 -17.58
CA ASP A 299 1.51 26.67 -18.05
C ASP A 299 2.35 26.57 -19.34
N ASP A 300 2.74 25.38 -19.79
CA ASP A 300 3.52 25.18 -21.02
C ASP A 300 2.64 24.95 -22.28
N ALA A 301 1.30 25.02 -22.15
CA ALA A 301 0.34 24.69 -23.20
C ALA A 301 -0.52 25.88 -23.70
N VAL A 302 -0.05 27.12 -23.49
CA VAL A 302 -0.67 28.35 -24.04
C VAL A 302 0.31 29.07 -24.95
#